data_AF-A0A448WZ94-F1
#
_entry.id   AF-A0A448WZ94-F1
#
_cell.length_a   1.000
_cell.length_b   1.000
_cell.length_c   1.000
_cell.angle_alpha   90.00
_cell.angle_beta   90.00
_cell.angle_gamma   90.00
#
_symmetry.space_group_name_H-M   'P 1'
#
loop_
_entity.id
_entity.type
_entity.pdbx_description
1 polymer ?
#
loop_
_entity_poly.entity_id
_entity_poly.type
_entity_poly.pdbx_seq_one_letter_code
_entity_poly.pdbx_strand_id
1 'polypeptide(L)' 'MAQIQEEDQKEPQYWALMLLFFPALTVFGNVLVVLSVIRDASLHTATNYFIVSLAAADISLAIIVMPMACWQNVC' A
#
# COMPACT_ATOMS: atom_id res chain seq x y z
N MET A 1 -12.54 -14.03 -29.97
CA MET A 1 -13.50 -14.17 -28.87
C MET A 1 -13.55 -15.67 -28.57
N ALA A 2 -13.23 -16.23 -27.42
CA ALA A 2 -12.71 -15.84 -26.11
C ALA A 2 -12.06 -17.16 -25.61
N GLN A 3 -10.87 -17.18 -25.03
CA GLN A 3 -10.63 -16.88 -23.63
C GLN A 3 -9.14 -16.55 -23.48
N ILE A 4 -8.90 -15.58 -22.60
CA ILE A 4 -7.62 -14.99 -22.28
C ILE A 4 -6.76 -16.02 -21.55
N GLN A 5 -5.48 -16.01 -21.93
CA GLN A 5 -4.36 -16.80 -21.44
C GLN A 5 -4.41 -17.05 -19.93
N GLU A 6 -4.18 -18.32 -19.61
CA GLU A 6 -4.04 -18.91 -18.29
C GLU A 6 -2.97 -18.21 -17.43
N GLU A 7 -3.29 -18.03 -16.15
CA GLU A 7 -2.40 -17.61 -15.07
C GLU A 7 -1.34 -18.69 -14.77
N ASP A 8 -0.27 -18.78 -15.58
CA ASP A 8 0.85 -19.71 -15.32
C ASP A 8 2.23 -19.04 -15.50
N GLN A 9 2.62 -18.26 -14.49
CA GLN A 9 4.00 -18.16 -13.99
C GLN A 9 3.93 -17.86 -12.49
N LYS A 10 3.82 -18.91 -11.67
CA LYS A 10 3.97 -18.84 -10.21
C LYS A 10 5.38 -19.24 -9.78
N GLU A 11 6.38 -18.59 -10.34
CA GLU A 11 7.56 -18.26 -9.54
C GLU A 11 7.02 -17.39 -8.40
N PRO A 12 7.19 -17.72 -7.10
CA PRO A 12 6.74 -16.83 -6.06
C PRO A 12 7.54 -15.54 -6.22
N GLN A 13 6.96 -14.57 -6.90
CA GLN A 13 7.44 -13.21 -7.03
C GLN A 13 7.29 -12.62 -5.62
N TYR A 14 8.15 -13.06 -4.70
CA TYR A 14 8.22 -12.62 -3.31
C TYR A 14 8.29 -11.09 -3.28
N TRP A 15 8.91 -10.50 -4.29
CA TRP A 15 8.92 -9.07 -4.56
C TRP A 15 7.53 -8.45 -4.74
N ALA A 16 6.66 -9.04 -5.57
CA ALA A 16 5.29 -8.56 -5.76
C ALA A 16 4.44 -8.76 -4.50
N LEU A 17 4.64 -9.89 -3.79
CA LEU A 17 4.00 -10.13 -2.51
C LEU A 17 4.46 -9.14 -1.43
N MET A 18 5.75 -8.80 -1.38
CA MET A 18 6.28 -7.76 -0.48
C MET A 18 5.71 -6.38 -0.82
N LEU A 19 5.65 -6.04 -2.10
CA LEU A 19 5.05 -4.78 -2.58
C LEU A 19 3.56 -4.69 -2.29
N LEU A 20 2.84 -5.82 -2.19
CA LEU A 20 1.43 -5.86 -1.77
C LEU A 20 1.29 -5.88 -0.23
N PHE A 21 2.21 -6.54 0.45
CA PHE A 21 2.19 -6.72 1.90
C PHE A 21 2.54 -5.45 2.67
N PHE A 22 3.50 -4.66 2.18
CA PHE A 22 3.87 -3.37 2.77
C PHE A 22 2.70 -2.38 2.84
N PRO A 23 1.99 -2.05 1.74
CA PRO A 23 0.84 -1.17 1.78
C PRO A 23 -0.33 -1.80 2.54
N ALA A 24 -0.52 -3.14 2.48
CA ALA A 24 -1.55 -3.81 3.27
C ALA A 24 -1.33 -3.65 4.78
N LEU A 25 -0.09 -3.83 5.26
CA LEU A 25 0.27 -3.59 6.66
C LEU A 25 0.11 -2.12 7.06
N THR A 26 0.53 -1.18 6.21
CA THR A 26 0.41 0.25 6.47
C THR A 26 -1.06 0.69 6.55
N VAL A 27 -1.90 0.24 5.62
CA VAL A 27 -3.35 0.51 5.64
C VAL A 27 -3.99 -0.14 6.87
N PHE A 28 -3.65 -1.39 7.18
CA PHE A 28 -4.16 -2.08 8.36
C PHE A 28 -3.78 -1.38 9.67
N GLY A 29 -2.51 -0.94 9.80
CA GLY A 29 -2.04 -0.16 10.94
C GLY A 29 -2.77 1.18 11.09
N ASN A 30 -2.95 1.91 9.98
CA ASN A 30 -3.73 3.14 9.97
C ASN A 30 -5.20 2.91 10.34
N VAL A 31 -5.81 1.83 9.86
CA VAL A 31 -7.18 1.43 10.21
C VAL A 31 -7.29 1.06 11.68
N LEU A 32 -6.31 0.38 12.27
CA LEU A 32 -6.28 0.06 13.70
C LEU A 32 -6.11 1.31 14.58
N VAL A 33 -5.23 2.24 14.19
CA VAL A 33 -5.06 3.54 14.87
C VAL A 33 -6.34 4.35 14.78
N VAL A 34 -6.94 4.43 13.59
CA VAL A 34 -8.23 5.08 13.39
C VAL A 34 -9.29 4.37 14.24
N LEU A 35 -9.41 3.05 14.21
CA LEU A 35 -10.35 2.26 15.02
C LEU A 35 -10.18 2.51 16.53
N SER A 36 -8.94 2.65 16.99
CA SER A 36 -8.63 3.02 18.37
C SER A 36 -9.10 4.44 18.70
N VAL A 37 -9.03 5.36 17.74
CA VAL A 37 -9.48 6.77 17.88
C VAL A 37 -10.99 6.93 17.70
N ILE A 38 -11.65 6.20 16.79
CA ILE A 38 -13.11 6.26 16.60
C ILE A 38 -13.86 5.55 17.73
N ARG A 39 -13.21 4.64 18.46
CA ARG A 39 -13.67 4.21 19.78
C ARG A 39 -13.77 5.38 20.78
N ASP A 40 -13.09 6.51 20.52
CA ASP A 40 -13.01 7.67 21.41
C ASP A 40 -13.68 8.96 20.88
N ALA A 41 -13.66 9.30 19.58
CA ALA A 41 -14.28 10.56 19.12
C ALA A 41 -14.71 10.61 17.64
N SER A 42 -16.00 10.37 17.43
CA SER A 42 -16.98 11.22 16.73
C SER A 42 -16.53 12.21 15.63
N LEU A 43 -17.10 11.95 14.44
CA LEU A 43 -17.56 12.90 13.41
C LEU A 43 -16.54 13.62 12.48
N HIS A 44 -16.70 13.33 11.18
CA HIS A 44 -16.21 14.02 9.97
C HIS A 44 -14.70 14.12 9.74
N THR A 45 -13.92 14.25 10.81
CA THR A 45 -12.47 14.41 10.76
C THR A 45 -11.76 13.10 10.38
N ALA A 46 -12.31 11.94 10.72
CA ALA A 46 -11.72 10.63 10.46
C ALA A 46 -11.54 10.31 8.95
N THR A 47 -12.55 10.57 8.11
CA THR A 47 -12.45 10.31 6.66
C THR A 47 -11.44 11.25 5.99
N ASN A 48 -11.35 12.50 6.43
CA ASN A 48 -10.34 13.44 5.94
C ASN A 48 -8.92 12.99 6.33
N TYR A 49 -8.71 12.57 7.59
CA TYR A 49 -7.44 12.00 8.02
C TYR A 49 -7.10 10.68 7.32
N PHE A 50 -8.11 9.86 6.99
CA PHE A 50 -7.91 8.62 6.24
C PHE A 50 -7.38 8.89 4.82
N ILE A 51 -7.99 9.84 4.10
CA ILE A 51 -7.54 10.22 2.75
C ILE A 51 -6.14 10.82 2.80
N VAL A 52 -5.85 11.69 3.77
CA VAL A 52 -4.51 12.27 3.97
C VAL A 52 -3.47 11.19 4.32
N SER A 53 -3.84 10.20 5.13
CA SER A 53 -2.96 9.08 5.48
C SER A 53 -2.69 8.14 4.30
N LEU A 54 -3.71 7.84 3.47
CA LEU A 54 -3.54 7.08 2.23
C LEU A 54 -2.60 7.82 1.26
N ALA A 55 -2.82 9.12 1.06
CA ALA A 55 -1.95 9.96 0.25
C ALA A 55 -0.51 10.02 0.82
N ALA A 56 -0.35 10.11 2.14
CA ALA A 56 0.96 10.09 2.78
C ALA A 56 1.67 8.74 2.63
N ALA A 57 0.94 7.62 2.68
CA ALA A 57 1.47 6.28 2.43
C ALA A 57 1.93 6.14 0.98
N ASP A 58 1.14 6.60 0.02
CA ASP A 58 1.48 6.59 -1.40
C ASP A 58 2.68 7.49 -1.72
N ILE A 59 2.74 8.70 -1.13
CA ILE A 59 3.89 9.61 -1.28
C ILE A 59 5.15 8.98 -0.69
N SER A 60 5.05 8.35 0.49
CA SER A 60 6.20 7.68 1.12
C SER A 60 6.70 6.51 0.28
N LEU A 61 5.78 5.71 -0.28
CA LEU A 61 6.13 4.65 -1.22
C LEU A 61 6.79 5.22 -2.48
N ALA A 62 6.23 6.26 -3.09
CA ALA A 62 6.79 6.87 -4.30
C ALA A 62 8.22 7.39 -4.08
N ILE A 63 8.50 8.00 -2.92
CA ILE A 63 9.83 8.48 -2.55
C ILE A 63 10.81 7.32 -2.35
N ILE A 64 10.38 6.16 -1.85
CA ILE A 64 11.26 5.01 -1.62
C ILE A 64 11.45 4.20 -2.91
N VAL A 65 10.35 3.91 -3.62
CA VAL A 65 10.34 3.00 -4.77
C VAL A 65 11.04 3.61 -5.98
N MET A 66 10.86 4.91 -6.22
CA MET A 66 11.39 5.57 -7.41
C MET A 66 12.93 5.64 -7.44
N PRO A 67 13.63 6.01 -6.34
CA PRO A 67 15.09 5.93 -6.31
C PRO A 67 15.60 4.49 -6.14
N MET A 68 14.89 3.60 -5.43
CA MET A 68 15.31 2.19 -5.32
C MET A 68 15.31 1.48 -6.66
N ALA A 69 14.27 1.71 -7.48
CA ALA A 69 14.23 1.21 -8.85
C ALA A 69 15.42 1.74 -9.64
N CYS A 70 15.60 3.07 -9.67
CA CYS A 70 16.68 3.74 -10.38
C CYS A 70 18.08 3.26 -9.95
N TRP A 71 18.30 3.06 -8.65
CA TRP A 71 19.57 2.56 -8.12
C TRP A 71 19.85 1.12 -8.60
N GLN A 72 18.84 0.25 -8.61
CA GLN A 72 18.97 -1.14 -9.05
C GLN A 72 19.29 -1.25 -10.55
N ASN A 73 18.86 -0.30 -11.39
CA ASN A 73 19.16 -0.32 -12.82
C ASN A 73 20.46 0.40 -13.21
N VAL A 74 21.14 1.07 -12.28
CA VAL A 74 22.40 1.79 -12.53
C VAL A 74 23.64 1.04 -12.02
N CYS A 75 23.49 0.08 -11.10
CA CYS A 75 24.55 -0.80 -10.61
C CYS A 75 24.39 -2.24 -11.10
#